data_AF-A0A1B8TLD5-F1
#
_entry.id   AF-A0A1B8TLD5-F1
#
_cell.length_a   1.000
_cell.length_b   1.000
_cell.length_c   1.000
_cell.angle_alpha   90.00
_cell.angle_beta   90.00
_cell.angle_gamma   90.00
#
_symmetry.space_group_name_H-M   'P 1'
#
loop_
_entity.id
_entity.type
_entity.pdbx_description
1 polymer ?
#
loop_
_entity_poly.entity_id
_entity_poly.type
_entity_poly.pdbx_seq_one_letter_code
_entity_poly.pdbx_strand_id
1 'polypeptide(L)'
;MCQDNLGMYQPGIVNSMWEPARLIEVVRQPGCAMSLGGATLPIGDKRSWGTQSDAVSGNNITKEKMSFYHLHYYAFPLLSILEMYMPKRCSPDGYADFDIIELTELDPTWNNDELAFFTHPESAAVANPLAQAACAADAALGVVGAEGTSALWWCAGTWGSIYPMAGSTVPNDFGRTTSLLAARSIAQMHRRGMAHLTTGDETICRGMIFPTIPKSQYKLASFFPRAETKKAHYIGAHPMTWQGGEGRVIPVTGEDAMYVMFRWNDCCNTIE
;
A
#
# COMPACT_ATOMS: atom_id res chain seq x y z
N MET A 1 3.06 11.78 -29.10
CA MET A 1 4.10 10.90 -29.67
C MET A 1 4.62 10.04 -28.54
N CYS A 2 4.69 8.73 -28.74
CA CYS A 2 5.21 7.77 -27.77
C CYS A 2 6.69 7.52 -28.05
N GLN A 3 7.52 7.44 -27.02
CA GLN A 3 8.92 7.06 -27.18
C GLN A 3 9.07 5.54 -27.08
N ASP A 4 9.73 4.92 -28.06
CA ASP A 4 10.12 3.51 -28.01
C ASP A 4 11.36 3.32 -27.11
N ASN A 5 11.68 2.07 -26.75
CA ASN A 5 12.86 1.66 -26.00
C ASN A 5 14.18 2.09 -26.65
N LEU A 6 14.17 2.35 -27.97
CA LEU A 6 15.31 2.89 -28.73
C LEU A 6 15.39 4.42 -28.71
N GLY A 7 14.53 5.09 -27.93
CA GLY A 7 14.47 6.54 -27.83
C GLY A 7 13.78 7.23 -29.02
N MET A 8 13.21 6.48 -29.96
CA MET A 8 12.54 7.01 -31.15
C MET A 8 11.08 7.36 -30.88
N TYR A 9 10.61 8.51 -31.38
CA TYR A 9 9.23 8.94 -31.22
C TYR A 9 8.35 8.39 -32.34
N GLN A 10 7.31 7.66 -31.97
CA GLN A 10 6.30 7.09 -32.87
C GLN A 10 4.91 7.70 -32.59
N PRO A 11 4.03 7.78 -33.59
CA PRO A 11 2.63 8.11 -33.34
C PRO A 11 1.98 6.99 -32.51
N GLY A 12 1.21 7.39 -31.50
CA GLY A 12 0.53 6.45 -30.62
C GLY A 12 -0.58 7.11 -29.80
N ILE A 13 -1.39 6.26 -29.18
CA ILE A 13 -2.58 6.62 -28.42
C ILE A 13 -2.26 6.46 -26.93
N VAL A 14 -2.60 7.46 -26.14
CA VAL A 14 -2.49 7.38 -24.68
C VAL A 14 -3.71 6.63 -24.16
N ASN A 15 -3.47 5.54 -23.46
CA ASN A 15 -4.48 4.74 -22.78
C ASN A 15 -4.21 4.80 -21.27
N SER A 16 -5.26 5.07 -20.51
CA SER A 16 -5.21 5.11 -19.05
C SER A 16 -6.10 4.03 -18.47
N MET A 17 -5.58 3.24 -17.54
CA MET A 17 -6.36 2.18 -16.90
C MET A 17 -5.96 1.92 -15.45
N TRP A 18 -6.88 1.33 -14.69
CA TRP A 18 -6.57 0.70 -13.41
C TRP A 18 -6.07 -0.72 -13.64
N GLU A 19 -4.84 -1.00 -13.21
CA GLU A 19 -4.26 -2.34 -13.22
C GLU A 19 -4.15 -2.89 -11.79
N PRO A 20 -4.54 -4.15 -11.53
CA PRO A 20 -4.12 -4.85 -10.33
C PRO A 20 -2.61 -5.13 -10.45
N ALA A 21 -1.80 -4.37 -9.71
CA ALA A 21 -0.34 -4.39 -9.88
C ALA A 21 0.36 -5.23 -8.80
N ARG A 22 -0.18 -5.26 -7.58
CA ARG A 22 0.46 -5.90 -6.43
C ARG A 22 -0.53 -6.58 -5.50
N LEU A 23 -0.03 -7.56 -4.77
CA LEU A 23 -0.69 -8.15 -3.61
C LEU A 23 0.10 -7.77 -2.37
N ILE A 24 -0.61 -7.33 -1.33
CA ILE A 24 -0.03 -6.94 -0.06
C ILE A 24 -0.72 -7.77 1.01
N GLU A 25 0.02 -8.62 1.70
CA GLU A 25 -0.50 -9.36 2.85
C GLU A 25 0.09 -8.82 4.14
N VAL A 26 -0.76 -8.72 5.16
CA VAL A 26 -0.48 -8.16 6.46
C VAL A 26 -0.80 -9.23 7.49
N VAL A 27 0.23 -9.80 8.09
CA VAL A 27 0.17 -11.03 8.89
C VAL A 27 0.80 -10.82 10.26
N ARG A 28 0.22 -11.44 11.29
CA ARG A 28 0.81 -11.41 12.64
C ARG A 28 1.87 -12.47 12.83
N GLN A 29 1.65 -13.65 12.25
CA GLN A 29 2.62 -14.74 12.32
C GLN A 29 3.76 -14.48 11.32
N PRO A 30 5.02 -14.40 11.78
CA PRO A 30 6.15 -14.22 10.89
C PRO A 30 6.27 -15.42 9.93
N GLY A 31 6.52 -15.11 8.66
CA GLY A 31 6.66 -16.09 7.60
C GLY A 31 5.36 -16.72 7.12
N CYS A 32 4.20 -16.34 7.67
CA CYS A 32 2.91 -16.83 7.17
C CYS A 32 2.58 -16.13 5.84
N ALA A 33 2.59 -16.88 4.74
CA ALA A 33 2.27 -16.37 3.41
C ALA A 33 0.85 -16.81 2.99
N MET A 34 -0.12 -15.91 3.12
CA MET A 34 -1.52 -16.17 2.78
C MET A 34 -1.72 -16.34 1.27
N SER A 35 -1.01 -15.53 0.49
CA SER A 35 -0.97 -15.56 -0.97
C SER A 35 -0.44 -16.88 -1.54
N LEU A 36 0.43 -17.58 -0.81
CA LEU A 36 0.98 -18.89 -1.14
C LEU A 36 0.15 -20.05 -0.55
N GLY A 37 -1.14 -19.82 -0.33
CA GLY A 37 -2.05 -20.84 0.21
C GLY A 37 -1.91 -21.09 1.71
N GLY A 38 -1.38 -20.12 2.47
CA GLY A 38 -1.14 -20.25 3.90
C GLY A 38 0.13 -21.02 4.26
N ALA A 39 1.07 -21.12 3.31
CA ALA A 39 2.38 -21.72 3.58
C ALA A 39 3.14 -20.88 4.63
N THR A 40 3.87 -21.55 5.52
CA THR A 40 4.74 -20.87 6.48
C THR A 40 6.18 -21.00 6.01
N LEU A 41 6.76 -19.88 5.60
CA LEU A 41 8.18 -19.77 5.27
C LEU A 41 8.99 -19.87 6.57
N PRO A 42 10.14 -20.56 6.58
CA PRO A 42 11.00 -20.69 7.76
C PRO A 42 11.82 -19.40 7.98
N ILE A 43 11.13 -18.27 8.15
CA ILE A 43 11.69 -16.93 8.31
C ILE A 43 11.11 -16.27 9.57
N GLY A 44 11.92 -15.45 10.23
CA GLY A 44 11.55 -14.77 11.48
C GLY A 44 11.59 -15.68 12.72
N ASP A 45 11.48 -15.07 13.90
CA ASP A 45 11.46 -15.75 15.19
C ASP A 45 10.02 -15.75 15.75
N LYS A 46 9.63 -16.77 16.51
CA LYS A 46 8.36 -16.76 17.25
C LYS A 46 8.23 -15.56 18.19
N ARG A 47 9.35 -14.94 18.56
CA ARG A 47 9.38 -13.72 19.38
C ARG A 47 8.90 -12.47 18.63
N SER A 48 8.97 -12.45 17.31
CA SER A 48 8.48 -11.33 16.49
C SER A 48 7.01 -11.49 16.11
N TRP A 49 6.21 -12.21 16.90
CA TRP A 49 4.78 -12.32 16.65
C TRP A 49 4.09 -10.95 16.76
N GLY A 50 3.33 -10.63 15.73
CA GLY A 50 2.45 -9.46 15.70
C GLY A 50 1.29 -9.58 16.67
N THR A 51 0.79 -8.43 17.06
CA THR A 51 -0.34 -8.28 17.96
C THR A 51 -1.23 -7.18 17.41
N GLN A 52 -2.53 -7.47 17.32
CA GLN A 52 -3.51 -6.41 17.24
C GLN A 52 -3.85 -5.99 18.66
N SER A 53 -3.73 -4.69 18.93
CA SER A 53 -4.20 -4.10 20.17
C SER A 53 -5.43 -3.26 19.86
N ASP A 54 -6.50 -3.44 20.64
CA ASP A 54 -7.66 -2.55 20.60
C ASP A 54 -7.44 -1.37 21.53
N ALA A 55 -7.82 -0.17 21.09
CA ALA A 55 -7.77 1.05 21.91
C ALA A 55 -8.69 0.97 23.16
N VAL A 56 -9.63 0.02 23.16
CA VAL A 56 -10.63 -0.19 24.22
C VAL A 56 -10.52 -1.63 24.72
N SER A 57 -9.65 -1.85 25.71
CA SER A 57 -9.60 -3.12 26.46
C SER A 57 -10.15 -2.88 27.86
N GLY A 58 -11.46 -3.09 28.03
CA GLY A 58 -12.20 -2.72 29.25
C GLY A 58 -12.58 -1.23 29.34
N ASN A 59 -13.05 -0.77 30.50
CA ASN A 59 -13.41 0.63 30.77
C ASN A 59 -12.20 1.61 30.79
N ASN A 60 -10.99 1.12 30.54
CA ASN A 60 -9.77 1.91 30.56
C ASN A 60 -9.19 2.02 29.15
N ILE A 61 -9.12 3.24 28.63
CA ILE A 61 -8.37 3.57 27.41
C ILE A 61 -6.88 3.41 27.76
N THR A 62 -6.29 2.26 27.44
CA THR A 62 -4.85 2.04 27.61
C THR A 62 -4.14 2.54 26.35
N LYS A 63 -3.56 3.75 26.44
CA LYS A 63 -2.71 4.33 25.37
C LYS A 63 -1.37 3.59 25.18
N GLU A 64 -1.11 2.54 25.95
CA GLU A 64 0.21 1.91 26.08
C GLU A 64 0.42 0.67 25.21
N LYS A 65 -0.61 0.22 24.47
CA LYS A 65 -0.46 -0.94 23.58
C LYS A 65 -0.27 -0.46 22.14
N MET A 66 0.70 -1.01 21.43
CA MET A 66 0.90 -0.81 19.99
C MET A 66 0.41 -2.04 19.24
N SER A 67 -0.10 -1.83 18.03
CA SER A 67 -0.38 -2.91 17.09
C SER A 67 0.83 -3.13 16.20
N PHE A 68 1.20 -4.39 15.95
CA PHE A 68 2.32 -4.75 15.09
C PHE A 68 1.94 -5.90 14.16
N TYR A 69 2.31 -5.78 12.89
CA TYR A 69 2.15 -6.83 11.88
C TYR A 69 3.39 -6.89 10.98
N HIS A 70 3.67 -8.07 10.46
CA HIS A 70 4.53 -8.26 9.31
C HIS A 70 3.75 -8.07 8.02
N LEU A 71 4.47 -7.80 6.94
CA LEU A 71 3.92 -7.54 5.64
C LEU A 71 4.78 -8.24 4.58
N HIS A 72 4.12 -8.89 3.63
CA HIS A 72 4.77 -9.42 2.44
C HIS A 72 4.19 -8.71 1.22
N TYR A 73 5.08 -8.19 0.38
CA TYR A 73 4.73 -7.40 -0.80
C TYR A 73 5.06 -8.19 -2.05
N TYR A 74 4.06 -8.44 -2.90
CA TYR A 74 4.18 -9.30 -4.07
C TYR A 74 3.96 -8.54 -5.36
N ALA A 75 4.80 -8.82 -6.36
CA ALA A 75 4.48 -8.56 -7.75
C ALA A 75 3.23 -9.37 -8.13
N PHE A 76 2.17 -8.72 -8.59
CA PHE A 76 0.97 -9.40 -9.08
C PHE A 76 0.47 -8.75 -10.38
N PRO A 77 1.23 -8.86 -11.49
CA PRO A 77 0.83 -8.31 -12.79
C PRO A 77 -0.25 -9.18 -13.44
N LEU A 78 -1.45 -9.22 -12.85
CA LEU A 78 -2.52 -10.15 -13.26
C LEU A 78 -2.93 -9.97 -14.73
N LEU A 79 -2.94 -8.73 -15.23
CA LEU A 79 -3.28 -8.46 -16.63
C LEU A 79 -2.25 -9.04 -17.60
N SER A 80 -0.97 -9.02 -17.23
CA SER A 80 0.10 -9.65 -18.03
C SER A 80 0.03 -11.17 -17.96
N ILE A 81 -0.21 -11.74 -16.76
CA ILE A 81 -0.33 -13.20 -16.55
C ILE A 81 -1.53 -13.77 -17.33
N LEU A 82 -2.65 -13.05 -17.39
CA LEU A 82 -3.85 -13.46 -18.12
C LEU A 82 -3.81 -13.11 -19.62
N GLU A 83 -2.70 -12.57 -20.12
CA GLU A 83 -2.55 -12.08 -21.49
C GLU A 83 -3.67 -11.13 -21.94
N MET A 84 -4.26 -10.39 -20.98
CA MET A 84 -5.27 -9.38 -21.27
C MET A 84 -4.59 -8.14 -21.85
N TYR A 85 -5.35 -7.33 -22.61
CA TYR A 85 -4.85 -6.17 -23.36
C TYR A 85 -4.01 -5.21 -22.47
N MET A 86 -2.71 -5.45 -22.45
CA MET A 86 -1.70 -4.64 -21.79
C MET A 86 -0.44 -4.71 -22.65
N PRO A 87 -0.12 -3.65 -23.40
CA PRO A 87 1.12 -3.58 -24.14
C PRO A 87 2.30 -3.77 -23.18
N LYS A 88 3.34 -4.49 -23.58
CA LYS A 88 4.53 -4.72 -22.73
C LYS A 88 5.19 -3.42 -22.26
N ARG A 89 5.01 -2.33 -23.03
CA ARG A 89 5.49 -0.98 -22.71
C ARG A 89 4.71 -0.30 -21.57
N CYS A 90 3.54 -0.83 -21.21
CA CYS A 90 2.70 -0.35 -20.13
C CYS A 90 2.95 -1.09 -18.81
N SER A 91 4.04 -1.83 -18.64
CA SER A 91 4.45 -2.31 -17.31
C SER A 91 5.64 -1.48 -16.81
N PRO A 92 5.41 -0.38 -16.08
CA PRO A 92 6.47 0.54 -15.69
C PRO A 92 7.52 -0.09 -14.77
N ASP A 93 7.13 -1.12 -13.99
CA ASP A 93 8.06 -1.80 -13.09
C ASP A 93 8.74 -3.02 -13.73
N GLY A 94 8.32 -3.43 -14.93
CA GLY A 94 8.92 -4.57 -15.64
C GLY A 94 8.61 -5.96 -15.08
N TYR A 95 7.78 -6.09 -14.04
CA TYR A 95 7.34 -7.40 -13.55
C TYR A 95 6.33 -8.03 -14.51
N ALA A 96 6.55 -9.29 -14.86
CA ALA A 96 5.67 -10.10 -15.70
C ALA A 96 5.09 -11.32 -14.97
N ASP A 97 5.71 -11.72 -13.85
CA ASP A 97 5.37 -12.92 -13.09
C ASP A 97 4.97 -12.59 -11.65
N PHE A 98 4.35 -13.55 -10.98
CA PHE A 98 4.06 -13.47 -9.55
C PHE A 98 5.33 -13.78 -8.74
N ASP A 99 5.80 -12.82 -7.95
CA ASP A 99 7.04 -12.94 -7.18
C ASP A 99 6.97 -12.14 -5.87
N ILE A 100 7.78 -12.53 -4.88
CA ILE A 100 7.95 -11.83 -3.61
C ILE A 100 8.96 -10.70 -3.81
N ILE A 101 8.54 -9.46 -3.59
CA ILE A 101 9.42 -8.29 -3.66
C ILE A 101 10.02 -8.00 -2.28
N GLU A 102 9.21 -8.06 -1.23
CA GLU A 102 9.63 -7.71 0.13
C GLU A 102 8.99 -8.63 1.17
N LEU A 103 9.81 -9.00 2.16
CA LEU A 103 9.40 -9.69 3.39
C LEU A 103 9.88 -8.85 4.57
N THR A 104 8.96 -8.25 5.31
CA THR A 104 9.34 -7.32 6.39
C THR A 104 10.00 -7.99 7.59
N GLU A 105 9.88 -9.30 7.75
CA GLU A 105 10.60 -10.07 8.79
C GLU A 105 12.12 -9.96 8.63
N LEU A 106 12.59 -9.77 7.40
CA LEU A 106 14.01 -9.61 7.07
C LEU A 106 14.45 -8.14 7.12
N ASP A 107 13.50 -7.22 7.25
CA ASP A 107 13.75 -5.79 7.23
C ASP A 107 13.88 -5.23 8.66
N PRO A 108 15.08 -4.80 9.09
CA PRO A 108 15.25 -4.23 10.42
C PRO A 108 14.53 -2.89 10.58
N THR A 109 14.32 -2.13 9.50
CA THR A 109 13.60 -0.85 9.54
C THR A 109 12.11 -1.05 9.80
N TRP A 110 11.54 -2.20 9.44
CA TRP A 110 10.13 -2.47 9.73
C TRP A 110 9.88 -2.86 11.19
N ASN A 111 10.85 -3.53 11.81
CA ASN A 111 10.75 -4.04 13.18
C ASN A 111 11.15 -3.00 14.24
N ASN A 112 11.83 -1.92 13.86
CA ASN A 112 12.31 -0.91 14.79
C ASN A 112 11.98 0.51 14.28
N ASP A 113 11.10 1.20 15.00
CA ASP A 113 10.60 2.52 14.64
C ASP A 113 11.69 3.59 14.66
N GLU A 114 12.66 3.49 15.58
CA GLU A 114 13.77 4.43 15.65
C GLU A 114 14.67 4.31 14.42
N LEU A 115 14.94 3.07 13.98
CA LEU A 115 15.73 2.82 12.79
C LEU A 115 14.97 3.29 11.54
N ALA A 116 13.66 3.07 11.46
CA ALA A 116 12.82 3.64 10.39
C ALA A 116 12.89 5.17 10.36
N PHE A 117 12.86 5.82 11.52
CA PHE A 117 13.02 7.27 11.62
C PHE A 117 14.39 7.73 11.12
N PHE A 118 15.46 7.01 11.48
CA PHE A 118 16.82 7.32 11.02
C PHE A 118 17.02 7.11 9.52
N THR A 119 16.40 6.09 8.91
CA THR A 119 16.50 5.85 7.46
C THR A 119 15.66 6.83 6.64
N HIS A 120 14.68 7.46 7.26
CA HIS A 120 13.74 8.40 6.63
C HIS A 120 13.80 9.78 7.31
N PRO A 121 14.85 10.59 7.10
CA PRO A 121 15.02 11.88 7.78
C PRO A 121 13.90 12.89 7.47
N GLU A 122 13.19 12.74 6.34
CA GLU A 122 12.01 13.53 6.01
C GLU A 122 10.88 13.40 7.05
N SER A 123 10.86 12.32 7.84
CA SER A 123 9.94 12.14 8.97
C SER A 123 10.06 13.27 10.00
N ALA A 124 11.27 13.81 10.22
CA ALA A 124 11.50 14.93 11.12
C ALA A 124 10.80 16.22 10.64
N ALA A 125 10.70 16.43 9.32
CA ALA A 125 10.02 17.58 8.75
C ALA A 125 8.50 17.52 8.99
N VAL A 126 7.91 16.33 9.05
CA VAL A 126 6.47 16.09 9.21
C VAL A 126 6.06 15.70 10.64
N ALA A 127 7.02 15.58 11.55
CA ALA A 127 6.77 15.31 12.98
C ALA A 127 6.23 16.53 13.75
N ASN A 128 6.19 17.71 13.13
CA ASN A 128 5.73 18.92 13.79
C ASN A 128 4.18 18.96 13.95
N PRO A 129 3.64 19.62 14.98
CA PRO A 129 2.19 19.65 15.24
C PRO A 129 1.36 20.23 14.09
N LEU A 130 1.90 21.19 13.32
CA LEU A 130 1.19 21.79 12.18
C LEU A 130 1.03 20.77 11.04
N ALA A 131 2.07 19.98 10.76
CA ALA A 131 2.04 18.92 9.75
C ALA A 131 1.10 17.78 10.17
N GLN A 132 1.07 17.43 11.45
CA GLN A 132 0.10 16.45 11.97
C GLN A 132 -1.34 16.99 11.90
N ALA A 133 -1.56 18.27 12.21
CA ALA A 133 -2.87 18.91 12.07
C ALA A 133 -3.34 18.96 10.60
N ALA A 134 -2.42 19.11 9.64
CA ALA A 134 -2.74 19.09 8.22
C ALA A 134 -3.37 17.75 7.77
N CYS A 135 -3.06 16.64 8.44
CA CYS A 135 -3.69 15.35 8.16
C CYS A 135 -5.20 15.33 8.43
N ALA A 136 -5.74 16.26 9.22
CA ALA A 136 -7.18 16.39 9.40
C ALA A 136 -7.91 16.74 8.09
N ALA A 137 -7.28 17.51 7.19
CA ALA A 137 -7.84 17.83 5.88
C ALA A 137 -7.88 16.59 4.98
N ASP A 138 -6.82 15.79 4.97
CA ASP A 138 -6.77 14.53 4.22
C ASP A 138 -7.76 13.50 4.78
N ALA A 139 -7.93 13.45 6.10
CA ALA A 139 -8.93 12.61 6.76
C ALA A 139 -10.36 13.01 6.35
N ALA A 140 -10.65 14.30 6.22
CA ALA A 140 -11.96 14.77 5.77
C ALA A 140 -12.28 14.29 4.34
N LEU A 141 -11.30 14.28 3.44
CA LEU A 141 -11.45 13.69 2.09
C LEU A 141 -11.73 12.20 2.16
N GLY A 142 -11.02 11.48 3.04
CA GLY A 142 -11.25 10.06 3.29
C GLY A 142 -12.65 9.74 3.82
N VAL A 143 -13.24 10.61 4.64
CA VAL A 143 -14.61 10.46 5.17
C VAL A 143 -15.66 10.59 4.07
N VAL A 144 -15.48 11.51 3.14
CA VAL A 144 -16.41 11.67 1.99
C VAL A 144 -16.12 10.69 0.84
N GLY A 145 -15.12 9.82 1.00
CA GLY A 145 -14.73 8.82 -0.01
C GLY A 145 -14.06 9.43 -1.24
N ALA A 146 -13.53 10.65 -1.11
CA ALA A 146 -12.70 11.29 -2.14
C ALA A 146 -11.26 10.75 -2.07
N GLU A 147 -10.51 10.96 -3.15
CA GLU A 147 -9.09 10.63 -3.17
C GLU A 147 -8.28 11.53 -2.23
N GLY A 148 -7.28 10.95 -1.56
CA GLY A 148 -6.36 11.70 -0.71
C GLY A 148 -5.42 12.57 -1.54
N THR A 149 -5.02 13.72 -0.99
CA THR A 149 -4.16 14.66 -1.74
C THR A 149 -2.73 14.16 -1.79
N SER A 150 -2.13 14.09 -2.99
CA SER A 150 -0.71 13.72 -3.15
C SER A 150 0.25 14.74 -2.54
N ALA A 151 -0.21 15.98 -2.26
CA ALA A 151 0.58 17.00 -1.56
C ALA A 151 0.84 16.66 -0.08
N LEU A 152 -0.13 16.01 0.59
CA LEU A 152 -0.02 15.56 1.97
C LEU A 152 0.52 14.12 2.02
N TRP A 153 1.69 13.89 1.43
CA TRP A 153 2.31 12.57 1.26
C TRP A 153 2.68 11.86 2.56
N TRP A 154 2.66 12.55 3.71
CA TRP A 154 2.88 11.95 5.03
C TRP A 154 1.58 11.49 5.73
N CYS A 155 0.43 11.91 5.21
CA CYS A 155 -0.88 11.56 5.75
C CYS A 155 -1.53 10.42 4.95
N ALA A 156 -2.15 9.48 5.63
CA ALA A 156 -2.96 8.41 5.05
C ALA A 156 -4.45 8.59 5.43
N GLY A 157 -4.99 9.80 5.23
CA GLY A 157 -6.38 10.14 5.53
C GLY A 157 -6.83 9.70 6.93
N THR A 158 -7.93 8.95 6.98
CA THR A 158 -8.52 8.46 8.24
C THR A 158 -7.69 7.37 8.93
N TRP A 159 -6.66 6.82 8.27
CA TRP A 159 -5.86 5.71 8.80
C TRP A 159 -4.72 6.19 9.68
N GLY A 160 -4.30 7.45 9.54
CA GLY A 160 -3.25 8.07 10.36
C GLY A 160 -2.05 8.55 9.54
N SER A 161 -0.88 8.51 10.16
CA SER A 161 0.39 8.96 9.57
C SER A 161 1.15 7.81 8.92
N ILE A 162 1.72 8.08 7.74
CA ILE A 162 2.58 7.13 7.02
C ILE A 162 3.92 6.96 7.73
N TYR A 163 4.40 7.97 8.45
CA TYR A 163 5.63 7.87 9.24
C TYR A 163 5.34 7.51 10.70
N PRO A 164 6.22 6.73 11.36
CA PRO A 164 7.36 6.01 10.77
C PRO A 164 6.89 4.88 9.83
N MET A 165 7.65 4.60 8.77
CA MET A 165 7.36 3.51 7.84
C MET A 165 7.76 2.15 8.44
N ALA A 166 7.13 1.80 9.54
CA ALA A 166 7.37 0.58 10.31
C ALA A 166 6.07 -0.18 10.55
N GLY A 167 6.21 -1.42 11.00
CA GLY A 167 5.09 -2.32 11.30
C GLY A 167 4.30 -1.95 12.55
N SER A 168 4.85 -1.06 13.38
CA SER A 168 4.22 -0.60 14.61
C SER A 168 3.24 0.55 14.33
N THR A 169 2.05 0.49 14.91
CA THR A 169 1.05 1.56 14.79
C THR A 169 0.21 1.69 16.05
N VAL A 170 -0.36 2.88 16.24
CA VAL A 170 -1.30 3.16 17.32
C VAL A 170 -2.57 2.34 17.08
N PRO A 171 -3.14 1.71 18.14
CA PRO A 171 -4.39 0.95 18.07
C PRO A 171 -5.50 1.69 17.35
N ASN A 172 -6.03 1.07 16.29
CA ASN A 172 -7.24 1.47 15.59
C ASN A 172 -8.05 0.21 15.27
N ASP A 173 -9.20 0.37 14.62
CA ASP A 173 -9.91 -0.77 14.05
C ASP A 173 -9.00 -1.56 13.10
N PHE A 174 -9.30 -2.85 12.96
CA PHE A 174 -8.54 -3.77 12.12
C PHE A 174 -8.31 -3.22 10.71
N GLY A 175 -9.36 -2.71 10.06
CA GLY A 175 -9.31 -2.25 8.68
C GLY A 175 -8.36 -1.06 8.51
N ARG A 176 -8.47 -0.04 9.37
CA ARG A 176 -7.53 1.10 9.33
C ARG A 176 -6.11 0.69 9.65
N THR A 177 -5.93 -0.18 10.64
CA THR A 177 -4.60 -0.64 11.09
C THR A 177 -3.87 -1.35 9.95
N THR A 178 -4.49 -2.37 9.35
CA THR A 178 -3.86 -3.16 8.29
C THR A 178 -3.75 -2.40 6.97
N SER A 179 -4.75 -1.58 6.61
CA SER A 179 -4.65 -0.69 5.44
C SER A 179 -3.58 0.40 5.59
N LEU A 180 -3.36 0.92 6.80
CA LEU A 180 -2.25 1.85 7.06
C LEU A 180 -0.90 1.19 6.80
N LEU A 181 -0.70 -0.03 7.33
CA LEU A 181 0.54 -0.78 7.13
C LEU A 181 0.76 -1.10 5.65
N ALA A 182 -0.30 -1.45 4.91
CA ALA A 182 -0.24 -1.59 3.46
C ALA A 182 0.15 -0.27 2.75
N ALA A 183 -0.38 0.88 3.17
CA ALA A 183 0.02 2.17 2.62
C ALA A 183 1.49 2.52 2.94
N ARG A 184 1.98 2.14 4.12
CA ARG A 184 3.38 2.33 4.52
C ARG A 184 4.34 1.51 3.67
N SER A 185 4.04 0.25 3.38
CA SER A 185 4.89 -0.55 2.50
C SER A 185 4.94 0.00 1.07
N ILE A 186 3.81 0.48 0.53
CA ILE A 186 3.80 1.21 -0.76
C ILE A 186 4.72 2.44 -0.69
N ALA A 187 4.66 3.20 0.39
CA ALA A 187 5.55 4.35 0.59
C ALA A 187 7.03 3.94 0.71
N GLN A 188 7.34 2.82 1.36
CA GLN A 188 8.70 2.25 1.39
C GLN A 188 9.17 1.85 -0.01
N MET A 189 8.32 1.23 -0.82
CA MET A 189 8.67 0.87 -2.20
C MET A 189 9.02 2.10 -3.04
N HIS A 190 8.25 3.18 -2.90
CA HIS A 190 8.55 4.47 -3.55
C HIS A 190 9.89 5.03 -3.11
N ARG A 191 10.15 5.00 -1.80
CA ARG A 191 11.39 5.51 -1.24
C ARG A 191 12.61 4.67 -1.63
N ARG A 192 12.44 3.36 -1.80
CA ARG A 192 13.47 2.42 -2.29
C ARG A 192 13.63 2.46 -3.82
N GLY A 193 12.78 3.21 -4.53
CA GLY A 193 12.80 3.30 -5.99
C GLY A 193 12.26 2.05 -6.71
N MET A 194 11.61 1.15 -5.97
CA MET A 194 10.97 -0.06 -6.51
C MET A 194 9.54 0.20 -7.03
N ALA A 195 8.89 1.25 -6.54
CA ALA A 195 7.63 1.75 -7.09
C ALA A 195 7.84 3.08 -7.81
N HIS A 196 7.22 3.23 -8.97
CA HIS A 196 7.34 4.42 -9.83
C HIS A 196 6.03 5.20 -9.91
N LEU A 197 6.14 6.49 -10.22
CA LEU A 197 5.04 7.31 -10.68
C LEU A 197 4.67 6.88 -12.09
N THR A 198 3.37 6.66 -12.30
CA THR A 198 2.78 6.11 -13.53
C THR A 198 1.58 6.94 -13.98
N THR A 199 1.39 8.12 -13.40
CA THR A 199 0.32 9.04 -13.76
C THR A 199 0.88 10.41 -14.15
N GLY A 200 0.26 11.00 -15.17
CA GLY A 200 0.64 12.29 -15.74
C GLY A 200 1.45 12.20 -17.02
N ASP A 201 1.58 13.34 -17.70
CA ASP A 201 2.13 13.42 -19.05
C ASP A 201 3.61 13.01 -19.15
N GLU A 202 4.37 13.23 -18.08
CA GLU A 202 5.80 12.92 -18.03
C GLU A 202 6.07 11.41 -17.91
N THR A 203 5.10 10.62 -17.43
CA THR A 203 5.26 9.18 -17.17
C THR A 203 4.69 8.29 -18.27
N ILE A 204 4.10 8.88 -19.32
CA ILE A 204 3.39 8.20 -20.41
C ILE A 204 4.24 7.13 -21.12
N CYS A 205 5.56 7.36 -21.23
CA CYS A 205 6.48 6.43 -21.91
C CYS A 205 7.27 5.55 -20.93
N ARG A 206 7.51 6.03 -19.71
CA ARG A 206 8.31 5.33 -18.70
C ARG A 206 7.91 5.80 -17.30
N GLY A 207 7.82 4.85 -16.38
CA GLY A 207 7.66 5.17 -14.95
C GLY A 207 8.83 6.01 -14.42
N MET A 208 8.50 7.00 -13.59
CA MET A 208 9.49 7.88 -12.97
C MET A 208 9.71 7.51 -11.51
N ILE A 209 10.96 7.51 -11.03
CA ILE A 209 11.23 7.34 -9.60
C ILE A 209 10.64 8.54 -8.85
N PHE A 210 9.72 8.26 -7.94
CA PHE A 210 9.05 9.28 -7.15
C PHE A 210 9.15 8.90 -5.66
N PRO A 211 10.02 9.54 -4.86
CA PRO A 211 10.36 9.08 -3.51
C PRO A 211 9.23 9.17 -2.47
N THR A 212 8.21 9.97 -2.73
CA THR A 212 7.02 10.13 -1.89
C THR A 212 5.85 9.35 -2.46
N ILE A 213 4.87 8.94 -1.65
CA ILE A 213 3.71 8.19 -2.16
C ILE A 213 2.73 9.09 -2.95
N PRO A 214 2.46 8.82 -4.24
CA PRO A 214 1.41 9.49 -5.00
C PRO A 214 0.06 8.81 -4.69
N LYS A 215 -0.63 9.22 -3.62
CA LYS A 215 -1.84 8.55 -3.14
C LYS A 215 -2.94 8.41 -4.20
N SER A 216 -3.11 9.40 -5.08
CA SER A 216 -4.10 9.38 -6.16
C SER A 216 -3.88 8.25 -7.18
N GLN A 217 -2.65 7.78 -7.33
CA GLN A 217 -2.28 6.68 -8.23
C GLN A 217 -2.76 5.32 -7.71
N TYR A 218 -3.11 5.19 -6.44
CA TYR A 218 -3.37 3.89 -5.81
C TYR A 218 -4.79 3.74 -5.27
N LYS A 219 -5.33 2.54 -5.45
CA LYS A 219 -6.53 2.05 -4.78
C LYS A 219 -6.23 0.70 -4.15
N LEU A 220 -6.84 0.44 -3.00
CA LEU A 220 -6.76 -0.84 -2.33
C LEU A 220 -8.13 -1.52 -2.41
N ALA A 221 -8.11 -2.84 -2.57
CA ALA A 221 -9.28 -3.68 -2.44
C ALA A 221 -8.96 -4.80 -1.47
N SER A 222 -9.72 -4.91 -0.38
CA SER A 222 -9.54 -6.03 0.55
C SER A 222 -9.82 -7.34 -0.19
N PHE A 223 -8.94 -8.33 -0.09
CA PHE A 223 -9.09 -9.68 -0.66
C PHE A 223 -9.42 -10.70 0.42
N PHE A 224 -8.71 -10.66 1.54
CA PHE A 224 -8.94 -11.45 2.75
C PHE A 224 -9.04 -10.50 3.97
N PRO A 225 -9.90 -10.75 4.97
CA PRO A 225 -10.77 -11.92 5.17
C PRO A 225 -12.06 -11.97 4.34
N ARG A 226 -12.53 -10.81 3.85
CA ARG A 226 -13.68 -10.73 2.93
C ARG A 226 -13.35 -9.86 1.72
N ALA A 227 -13.55 -10.38 0.52
CA ALA A 227 -13.18 -9.69 -0.72
C ALA A 227 -14.07 -8.46 -1.02
N GLU A 228 -13.48 -7.38 -1.51
CA GLU A 228 -14.14 -6.28 -2.22
C GLU A 228 -14.27 -6.67 -3.68
N THR A 229 -15.50 -6.83 -4.14
CA THR A 229 -15.82 -7.34 -5.49
C THR A 229 -16.40 -6.30 -6.42
N LYS A 230 -16.91 -5.19 -5.88
CA LYS A 230 -17.62 -4.14 -6.63
C LYS A 230 -16.85 -2.83 -6.71
N LYS A 231 -16.19 -2.43 -5.63
CA LYS A 231 -15.52 -1.12 -5.54
C LYS A 231 -14.28 -1.23 -4.66
N ALA A 232 -13.14 -0.82 -5.22
CA ALA A 232 -11.91 -0.55 -4.49
C ALA A 232 -11.97 0.84 -3.83
N HIS A 233 -11.24 1.02 -2.73
CA HIS A 233 -11.20 2.25 -1.96
C HIS A 233 -9.86 2.98 -2.11
N TYR A 234 -9.87 4.31 -1.96
CA TYR A 234 -8.66 5.12 -1.99
C TYR A 234 -7.86 4.98 -0.70
N ILE A 235 -6.55 5.26 -0.78
CA ILE A 235 -5.71 5.38 0.41
C ILE A 235 -6.27 6.47 1.33
N GLY A 236 -6.55 6.10 2.58
CA GLY A 236 -7.10 6.98 3.61
C GLY A 236 -8.63 7.05 3.70
N ALA A 237 -9.35 6.33 2.83
CA ALA A 237 -10.81 6.28 2.86
C ALA A 237 -11.34 5.65 4.18
N HIS A 238 -12.41 6.22 4.74
CA HIS A 238 -12.99 5.72 5.99
C HIS A 238 -13.57 4.31 5.81
N PRO A 239 -13.31 3.33 6.71
CA PRO A 239 -13.79 1.94 6.58
C PRO A 239 -15.28 1.79 6.29
N MET A 240 -16.13 2.63 6.90
CA MET A 240 -17.57 2.66 6.64
C MET A 240 -17.96 2.91 5.17
N THR A 241 -17.08 3.55 4.39
CA THR A 241 -17.32 3.81 2.95
C THR A 241 -16.93 2.63 2.06
N TRP A 242 -16.21 1.64 2.60
CA TRP A 242 -15.78 0.47 1.88
C TRP A 242 -16.96 -0.49 1.67
N GLN A 243 -16.84 -1.40 0.71
CA GLN A 243 -17.93 -2.31 0.35
C GLN A 243 -18.26 -3.29 1.49
N GLY A 244 -19.19 -2.98 2.40
CA GLY A 244 -19.50 -3.84 3.55
C GLY A 244 -18.90 -3.35 4.87
N GLY A 245 -18.29 -2.17 4.89
CA GLY A 245 -17.95 -1.43 6.10
C GLY A 245 -16.95 -2.15 7.02
N GLU A 246 -17.03 -1.81 8.31
CA GLU A 246 -16.18 -2.39 9.36
C GLU A 246 -16.52 -3.86 9.70
N GLY A 247 -17.69 -4.35 9.30
CA GLY A 247 -18.16 -5.72 9.54
C GLY A 247 -17.46 -6.81 8.70
N ARG A 248 -16.28 -6.50 8.17
CA ARG A 248 -15.48 -7.39 7.30
C ARG A 248 -14.52 -8.27 8.07
N VAL A 249 -14.12 -7.87 9.27
CA VAL A 249 -13.27 -8.64 10.17
C VAL A 249 -14.00 -9.92 10.58
N ILE A 250 -13.31 -11.05 10.52
CA ILE A 250 -13.83 -12.33 11.05
C ILE A 250 -13.04 -12.61 12.33
N PRO A 251 -13.66 -12.49 13.52
CA PRO A 251 -12.94 -12.75 14.76
C PRO A 251 -12.41 -14.19 14.79
N VAL A 252 -11.28 -14.42 15.47
CA VAL A 252 -10.63 -15.72 15.65
C VAL A 252 -9.94 -16.29 14.41
N THR A 253 -10.54 -16.20 13.21
CA THR A 253 -10.00 -16.84 12.00
C THR A 253 -9.54 -15.88 10.89
N GLY A 254 -9.97 -14.62 10.92
CA GLY A 254 -9.68 -13.62 9.89
C GLY A 254 -9.10 -12.34 10.49
N GLU A 255 -8.06 -12.51 11.29
CA GLU A 255 -7.34 -11.43 12.00
C GLU A 255 -6.03 -11.03 11.32
N ASP A 256 -5.79 -11.57 10.12
CA ASP A 256 -4.76 -11.14 9.16
C ASP A 256 -5.48 -10.60 7.91
N ALA A 257 -4.84 -9.72 7.14
CA ALA A 257 -5.46 -9.03 6.01
C ALA A 257 -4.66 -9.19 4.72
N MET A 258 -5.35 -9.31 3.59
CA MET A 258 -4.73 -9.30 2.26
C MET A 258 -5.41 -8.25 1.41
N TYR A 259 -4.64 -7.46 0.67
CA TYR A 259 -5.11 -6.40 -0.20
C TYR A 259 -4.59 -6.61 -1.62
N VAL A 260 -5.48 -6.41 -2.59
CA VAL A 260 -5.09 -6.18 -3.98
C VAL A 260 -4.87 -4.68 -4.13
N MET A 261 -3.66 -4.30 -4.54
CA MET A 261 -3.32 -2.93 -4.85
C MET A 261 -3.52 -2.69 -6.34
N PHE A 262 -4.46 -1.80 -6.64
CA PHE A 262 -4.66 -1.27 -7.97
C PHE A 262 -3.83 -0.01 -8.15
N ARG A 263 -3.17 0.09 -9.30
CA ARG A 263 -2.42 1.25 -9.73
C ARG A 263 -3.07 1.87 -10.96
N TRP A 264 -3.13 3.19 -11.00
CA TRP A 264 -3.49 3.92 -12.21
C TRP A 264 -2.27 4.07 -13.11
N ASN A 265 -2.40 3.67 -14.36
CA ASN A 265 -1.31 3.64 -15.31
C ASN A 265 -1.70 4.40 -16.58
N ASP A 266 -1.04 5.53 -16.81
CA ASP A 266 -1.11 6.33 -18.03
C ASP A 266 0.00 5.85 -18.97
N CYS A 267 -0.36 5.16 -20.04
CA CYS A 267 0.61 4.55 -20.95
C CYS A 267 0.36 4.90 -22.41
N CYS A 268 1.45 5.08 -23.15
CA CYS A 268 1.43 5.28 -24.60
C CYS A 268 1.49 3.95 -25.36
N ASN A 269 0.47 3.67 -26.17
CA ASN A 269 0.49 2.55 -27.11
C ASN A 269 0.80 3.03 -28.54
N THR A 270 1.81 2.48 -29.18
CA THR A 270 2.18 2.81 -30.56
C THR A 270 1.27 2.08 -31.55
N ILE A 271 0.93 2.71 -32.67
CA ILE A 271 -0.01 2.17 -33.66
C ILE A 271 0.73 1.32 -34.72
N GLU A 272 1.64 0.44 -34.30
CA GLU A 272 2.35 -0.49 -35.21
C GLU A 272 1.92 -1.95 -34.98
#